data_AF-A0A9D6DKU3-F1
#
_entry.id   AF-A0A9D6DKU3-F1
#
_cell.length_a   1.000
_cell.length_b   1.000
_cell.length_c   1.000
_cell.angle_alpha   90.00
_cell.angle_beta   90.00
_cell.angle_gamma   90.00
#
_symmetry.space_group_name_H-M   'P 1'
#
loop_
_entity.id
_entity.type
_entity.pdbx_description
1 polymer ?
#
loop_
_entity_poly.entity_id
_entity_poly.type
_entity_poly.pdbx_seq_one_letter_code
_entity_poly.pdbx_strand_id
1 'polypeptide(L)'
;RRLDVYLMKADGTGLTRVTRTGGASFAPFLHPNSRQIVFSSNHHDPARREFALWLVNVDGSGLERLTWGESFASFPMFSRDGTKLVFCGSRHAAAPRDLNIFVADWVG
;
A
#
# COMPACT_ATOMS: atom_id res chain seq x y z
N ARG A 1 8.49 -14.40 -4.69
CA ARG A 1 9.12 -14.17 -3.36
C ARG A 1 8.07 -13.55 -2.45
N ARG A 2 7.92 -14.03 -1.21
CA ARG A 2 6.96 -13.50 -0.25
C ARG A 2 7.57 -12.29 0.46
N LEU A 3 6.83 -11.19 0.56
CA LEU A 3 7.21 -10.02 1.35
C LEU A 3 6.01 -9.67 2.23
N ASP A 4 6.26 -9.36 3.48
CA ASP A 4 5.24 -9.02 4.46
C ASP A 4 5.63 -7.69 5.12
N VAL A 5 4.62 -6.86 5.41
CA VAL A 5 4.75 -5.66 6.24
C VAL A 5 4.74 -6.06 7.72
N TYR A 6 5.69 -5.49 8.46
CA TYR A 6 5.82 -5.59 9.91
C TYR A 6 5.77 -4.19 10.51
N LEU A 7 5.28 -4.11 11.75
CA LEU A 7 5.27 -2.91 12.58
C LEU A 7 6.16 -3.16 13.80
N MET A 8 6.93 -2.16 14.19
CA MET A 8 7.82 -2.22 15.34
C MET A 8 7.90 -0.83 15.96
N LYS A 9 8.20 -0.75 17.26
CA LYS A 9 8.51 0.52 17.91
C LYS A 9 9.88 1.02 17.45
N ALA A 10 10.09 2.34 17.54
CA ALA A 10 11.35 2.97 17.15
C ALA A 10 12.55 2.51 18.02
N ASP A 11 12.30 2.01 19.23
CA ASP A 11 13.30 1.47 20.14
C ASP A 11 13.76 0.03 19.80
N GLY A 12 13.22 -0.59 18.76
CA GLY A 12 13.55 -1.98 18.40
C GLY A 12 12.59 -3.03 18.96
N THR A 13 11.63 -2.66 19.81
CA THR A 13 10.75 -3.62 20.49
C THR A 13 9.38 -3.75 19.84
N GLY A 14 8.62 -4.79 20.23
CA GLY A 14 7.23 -4.95 19.81
C GLY A 14 7.04 -5.30 18.34
N LEU A 15 8.01 -5.98 17.72
CA LEU A 15 7.91 -6.46 16.34
C LEU A 15 6.66 -7.33 16.15
N THR A 16 5.77 -6.89 15.27
CA THR A 16 4.51 -7.57 14.95
C THR A 16 4.36 -7.68 13.43
N ARG A 17 3.99 -8.87 12.95
CA ARG A 17 3.66 -9.07 11.53
C ARG A 17 2.24 -8.60 11.26
N VAL A 18 2.09 -7.59 10.41
CA VAL A 18 0.78 -7.00 10.08
C VAL A 18 0.11 -7.76 8.93
N THR A 19 0.86 -8.12 7.89
CA THR A 19 0.29 -8.74 6.68
C THR A 19 0.65 -10.23 6.57
N ARG A 20 -0.30 -11.02 6.06
CA ARG A 20 -0.16 -12.46 5.77
C ARG A 20 -0.80 -12.81 4.43
N THR A 21 -0.46 -12.04 3.40
CA THR A 21 -1.19 -12.07 2.12
C THR A 21 -0.74 -13.18 1.18
N GLY A 22 0.43 -13.80 1.42
CA GLY A 22 1.00 -14.84 0.54
C GLY A 22 1.68 -14.29 -0.72
N GLY A 23 1.36 -13.06 -1.12
CA GLY A 23 2.05 -12.31 -2.18
C GLY A 23 3.25 -11.51 -1.68
N ALA A 24 3.66 -10.52 -2.48
CA ALA A 24 4.57 -9.48 -2.04
C ALA A 24 3.76 -8.30 -1.50
N SER A 25 4.03 -7.89 -0.27
CA SER A 25 3.52 -6.67 0.36
C SER A 25 4.71 -5.76 0.66
N PHE A 26 4.73 -4.54 0.12
CA PHE A 26 5.87 -3.63 0.25
C PHE A 26 5.44 -2.15 0.19
N ALA A 27 6.43 -1.24 0.33
CA ALA A 27 6.24 0.21 0.37
C ALA A 27 5.12 0.65 1.35
N PRO A 28 5.16 0.23 2.62
CA PRO A 28 4.14 0.61 3.58
C PRO A 28 4.29 2.09 3.98
N PHE A 29 3.16 2.70 4.33
CA PHE A 29 3.09 4.00 4.97
C PHE A 29 2.02 3.97 6.08
N LEU A 30 2.36 4.43 7.28
CA LEU A 30 1.43 4.51 8.40
C LEU A 30 0.52 5.74 8.19
N HIS A 31 -0.79 5.54 8.19
CA HIS A 31 -1.76 6.62 8.09
C HIS A 31 -1.62 7.57 9.31
N PRO A 32 -1.82 8.90 9.17
CA PRO A 32 -1.71 9.86 10.27
C PRO A 32 -2.55 9.54 11.52
N ASN A 33 -3.68 8.84 11.34
CA ASN A 33 -4.52 8.32 12.44
C ASN A 33 -3.84 7.23 13.29
N SER A 34 -2.65 6.75 12.90
CA SER A 34 -1.86 5.70 13.57
C SER A 34 -2.56 4.33 13.73
N ARG A 35 -3.69 4.12 13.06
CA ARG A 35 -4.50 2.89 13.17
C ARG A 35 -4.43 2.01 11.93
N GLN A 36 -4.03 2.57 10.79
CA GLN A 36 -4.03 1.89 9.51
C GLN A 36 -2.70 2.07 8.78
N ILE A 37 -2.34 1.10 7.95
CA ILE A 37 -1.17 1.10 7.09
C ILE A 37 -1.65 0.93 5.66
N VAL A 38 -1.25 1.83 4.77
CA VAL A 38 -1.40 1.66 3.33
C VAL A 38 -0.14 1.04 2.77
N PHE A 39 -0.28 0.10 1.84
CA PHE A 39 0.86 -0.60 1.23
C PHE A 39 0.52 -1.09 -0.17
N SER A 40 1.55 -1.51 -0.91
CA SER A 40 1.41 -2.06 -2.26
C SER A 40 1.47 -3.59 -2.20
N SER A 41 0.52 -4.27 -2.84
CA SER A 41 0.53 -5.74 -2.91
C SER A 41 -0.07 -6.33 -4.18
N ASN A 42 0.56 -7.41 -4.65
CA ASN A 42 0.10 -8.24 -5.76
C ASN A 42 -0.57 -9.54 -5.30
N HIS A 43 -0.92 -9.67 -4.01
CA HIS A 43 -1.48 -10.93 -3.50
C HIS A 43 -2.79 -11.37 -4.15
N HIS A 44 -3.55 -10.42 -4.71
CA HIS A 44 -4.77 -10.68 -5.44
C HIS A 44 -4.51 -11.33 -6.82
N ASP A 45 -3.31 -11.14 -7.37
CA ASP A 45 -2.85 -11.78 -8.60
C ASP A 45 -1.33 -12.00 -8.54
N PRO A 46 -0.86 -13.04 -7.83
CA PRO A 46 0.57 -13.27 -7.62
C PRO A 46 1.34 -13.61 -8.91
N ALA A 47 0.63 -14.01 -9.98
CA ALA A 47 1.21 -14.36 -11.26
C ALA A 47 1.55 -13.12 -12.09
N ARG A 48 0.80 -12.03 -11.91
CA ARG A 48 1.04 -10.75 -12.59
C ARG A 48 1.94 -9.83 -11.76
N ARG A 49 2.59 -8.89 -12.46
CA ARG A 49 3.37 -7.79 -11.85
C ARG A 49 2.49 -6.58 -11.50
N GLU A 50 1.19 -6.79 -11.45
CA GLU A 50 0.20 -5.76 -11.13
C GLU A 50 0.05 -5.66 -9.61
N PHE A 51 0.56 -4.56 -9.07
CA PHE A 51 0.38 -4.25 -7.66
C PHE A 51 -0.79 -3.28 -7.52
N ALA A 52 -1.64 -3.54 -6.54
CA ALA A 52 -2.67 -2.61 -6.09
C ALA A 52 -2.29 -2.01 -4.74
N LEU A 53 -2.89 -0.87 -4.41
CA LEU A 53 -2.81 -0.32 -3.06
C LEU A 53 -3.84 -1.01 -2.18
N TRP A 54 -3.43 -1.26 -0.94
CA TRP A 54 -4.25 -1.90 0.08
C TRP A 54 -4.11 -1.13 1.39
N LEU A 55 -5.18 -1.12 2.17
CA LEU A 55 -5.23 -0.61 3.53
C LEU A 55 -5.40 -1.79 4.49
N VAL A 56 -4.78 -1.73 5.65
CA VAL A 56 -4.95 -2.72 6.72
C VAL A 56 -4.84 -2.03 8.07
N ASN A 57 -5.57 -2.51 9.07
CA ASN A 57 -5.39 -2.05 10.44
C ASN A 57 -4.01 -2.49 10.98
N VAL A 58 -3.46 -1.76 11.94
CA VAL A 58 -2.15 -2.09 12.56
C VAL A 58 -2.11 -3.46 13.24
N ASP A 59 -3.28 -4.01 13.60
CA ASP A 59 -3.42 -5.37 14.15
C ASP A 59 -3.50 -6.47 13.06
N GLY A 60 -3.51 -6.08 11.78
CA GLY A 60 -3.62 -6.97 10.63
C GLY A 60 -5.06 -7.27 10.18
N SER A 61 -6.08 -6.76 10.86
CA SER A 61 -7.48 -6.88 10.46
C SER A 61 -7.88 -5.86 9.40
N GLY A 62 -9.08 -6.00 8.84
CA GLY A 62 -9.68 -4.98 7.95
C GLY A 62 -8.91 -4.74 6.66
N LEU A 63 -8.38 -5.80 6.04
CA LEU A 63 -7.70 -5.70 4.76
C LEU A 63 -8.67 -5.22 3.66
N GLU A 64 -8.36 -4.10 3.04
CA GLU A 64 -9.19 -3.43 2.04
C GLU A 64 -8.34 -3.07 0.81
N ARG A 65 -8.90 -3.27 -0.39
CA ARG A 65 -8.27 -2.85 -1.65
C ARG A 65 -8.68 -1.42 -1.99
N LEU A 66 -7.71 -0.57 -2.30
CA LEU A 66 -7.95 0.85 -2.63
C LEU A 66 -7.88 1.17 -4.12
N THR A 67 -7.19 0.34 -4.93
CA THR A 67 -7.06 0.57 -6.37
C THR A 67 -7.37 -0.67 -7.19
N TRP A 68 -8.04 -0.49 -8.33
CA TRP A 68 -8.48 -1.56 -9.23
C TRP A 68 -8.01 -1.31 -10.67
N GLY A 69 -8.08 -2.36 -11.48
CA GLY A 69 -7.68 -2.39 -12.89
C GLY A 69 -6.29 -3.01 -13.12
N GLU A 70 -5.96 -3.19 -14.40
CA GLU A 70 -4.71 -3.83 -14.87
C GLU A 70 -3.52 -2.85 -14.89
N SER A 71 -3.42 -1.99 -13.88
CA SER A 71 -2.36 -0.97 -13.78
C SER A 71 -1.61 -1.10 -12.46
N PHE A 72 -0.29 -0.90 -12.50
CA PHE A 72 0.53 -0.84 -11.31
C PHE A 72 0.18 0.37 -10.46
N ALA A 73 0.10 0.20 -9.14
CA ALA A 73 -0.02 1.25 -8.14
C ALA A 73 0.87 0.95 -6.92
N SER A 74 1.73 1.90 -6.54
CA SER A 74 2.67 1.73 -5.43
C SER A 74 3.18 3.07 -4.87
N PHE A 75 4.09 2.97 -3.90
CA PHE A 75 4.69 4.09 -3.15
C PHE A 75 3.65 5.07 -2.58
N PRO A 76 2.64 4.56 -1.85
CA PRO A 76 1.60 5.41 -1.27
C PRO A 76 2.14 6.25 -0.11
N MET A 77 1.65 7.49 0.00
CA MET A 77 1.85 8.33 1.19
C MET A 77 0.60 9.17 1.46
N PHE A 78 0.25 9.32 2.73
CA PHE A 78 -0.81 10.25 3.13
C PHE A 78 -0.24 11.65 3.42
N SER A 79 -1.01 12.69 3.13
CA SER A 79 -0.74 14.03 3.64
C SER A 79 -0.80 14.06 5.16
N ARG A 80 -0.12 15.03 5.79
CA ARG A 80 -0.02 15.11 7.26
C ARG A 80 -1.39 15.22 7.95
N ASP A 81 -2.33 15.90 7.31
CA ASP A 81 -3.70 16.07 7.78
C ASP A 81 -4.62 14.89 7.44
N GLY A 82 -4.13 13.88 6.71
CA GLY A 82 -4.89 12.69 6.31
C GLY A 82 -5.92 12.93 5.20
N THR A 83 -5.94 14.10 4.57
CA THR A 83 -6.97 14.46 3.59
C THR A 83 -6.62 14.07 2.15
N LYS A 84 -5.36 13.71 1.87
CA LYS A 84 -4.90 13.31 0.54
C LYS A 84 -4.07 12.03 0.60
N LEU A 85 -4.18 11.23 -0.45
CA LEU A 85 -3.29 10.11 -0.76
C LEU A 85 -2.54 10.40 -2.05
N VAL A 86 -1.20 10.37 -2.01
CA VAL A 86 -0.34 10.40 -3.20
C VAL A 86 0.22 9.02 -3.47
N PHE A 87 0.30 8.62 -4.74
CA PHE A 87 0.91 7.35 -5.15
C PHE A 87 1.42 7.41 -6.58
N CYS A 88 2.30 6.47 -6.95
CA CYS A 88 2.74 6.30 -8.33
C CYS A 88 1.97 5.17 -9.00
N GLY A 89 1.65 5.31 -10.29
CA GLY A 89 1.02 4.23 -11.04
C GLY A 89 1.20 4.31 -12.55
N SER A 90 0.89 3.22 -13.25
CA SER A 90 1.06 3.11 -14.70
C SER A 90 -0.21 3.42 -15.50
N ARG A 91 -1.27 3.90 -14.83
CA ARG A 91 -2.51 4.29 -15.51
C ARG A 91 -2.21 5.49 -16.44
N HIS A 92 -2.65 5.41 -17.69
CA HIS A 92 -2.36 6.41 -18.72
C HIS A 92 -0.86 6.66 -18.95
N ALA A 93 -0.03 5.64 -18.75
CA ALA A 93 1.40 5.70 -19.07
C ALA A 93 1.62 5.92 -20.58
N ALA A 94 2.58 6.77 -20.95
CA ALA A 94 2.92 7.05 -22.34
C ALA A 94 3.74 5.92 -22.98
N ALA A 95 4.59 5.24 -22.19
CA ALA A 95 5.34 4.08 -22.61
C ALA A 95 5.30 2.95 -21.55
N PRO A 96 5.66 1.71 -21.93
CA PRO A 96 5.81 0.63 -20.96
C PRO A 96 6.79 1.03 -19.84
N ARG A 97 6.38 0.79 -18.59
CA ARG A 97 7.15 1.08 -17.36
C ARG A 97 7.19 2.55 -16.94
N ASP A 98 6.56 3.45 -17.67
CA ASP A 98 6.36 4.82 -17.18
C ASP A 98 5.42 4.81 -15.98
N LEU A 99 5.68 5.73 -15.05
CA LEU A 99 4.85 5.96 -13.88
C LEU A 99 4.42 7.43 -13.85
N ASN A 100 3.14 7.63 -13.61
CA ASN A 100 2.55 8.92 -13.29
C ASN A 100 2.40 9.04 -11.77
N ILE A 101 2.43 10.27 -11.26
CA ILE A 101 2.07 10.58 -9.88
C ILE A 101 0.59 10.96 -9.84
N PHE A 102 -0.15 10.30 -8.96
CA PHE A 102 -1.56 10.56 -8.71
C PHE A 102 -1.73 11.16 -7.33
N VAL A 103 -2.62 12.15 -7.21
CA VAL A 103 -3.10 12.67 -5.94
C VAL A 103 -4.61 12.44 -5.91
N ALA A 104 -5.10 11.85 -4.82
CA ALA A 104 -6.51 11.59 -4.59
C ALA A 104 -6.95 12.22 -3.28
N ASP A 105 -8.19 12.68 -3.24
CA ASP A 105 -8.86 13.08 -2.01
C ASP A 105 -9.18 11.84 -1.19
N TRP A 106 -8.86 11.89 0.10
CA TRP A 106 -9.18 10.83 1.05
C TRP A 106 -10.44 11.19 1.82
N VAL A 107 -11.41 10.27 1.82
CA VAL A 107 -12.74 10.45 2.42
C VAL A 107 -13.07 9.43 3.51
N GLY A 108 -12.09 8.61 3.91
CA GLY A 108 -12.22 7.51 4.88
C GLY A 108 -11.68 7.80 6.27
#